data_AF-A0A9D3NDQ7-F1
#
_entry.id   AF-A0A9D3NDQ7-F1
#
_cell.length_a   1.000
_cell.length_b   1.000
_cell.length_c   1.000
_cell.angle_alpha   90.00
_cell.angle_beta   90.00
_cell.angle_gamma   90.00
#
_symmetry.space_group_name_H-M   'P 1'
#
loop_
_entity.id
_entity.type
_entity.pdbx_description
1 polymer ?
#
loop_
_entity_poly.entity_id
_entity_poly.type
_entity_poly.pdbx_seq_one_letter_code
_entity_poly.pdbx_strand_id
1 'polypeptide(L)'
;MALVKFQQQTSDILCCFFEEQYLETDSANDFDPVQIATQLRQLGDHYDETVIQPLMRNVQKAGADQANVVFINSVDSLCKMWVAERPEIASEKHLLKATMALSLYMKRNCPDLSVRVRDAIANILNNRLGSWIMQQGGWEQATSI
;
A
#
# COMPACT_ATOMS: atom_id res chain seq x y z
N MET A 1 -8.16 9.12 19.93
CA MET A 1 -6.68 9.12 20.04
C MET A 1 -6.03 7.99 19.23
N ALA A 2 -6.43 6.73 19.40
CA ALA A 2 -5.81 5.60 18.66
C ALA A 2 -5.93 5.70 17.12
N LEU A 3 -7.11 6.06 16.59
CA LEU A 3 -7.32 6.20 15.14
C LEU A 3 -6.47 7.32 14.50
N VAL A 4 -6.39 8.47 15.17
CA VAL A 4 -5.57 9.61 14.71
C VAL A 4 -4.09 9.23 14.70
N LYS A 5 -3.63 8.51 15.74
CA LYS A 5 -2.27 7.97 15.79
C LYS A 5 -2.01 7.01 14.63
N PHE A 6 -2.94 6.07 14.37
CA PHE A 6 -2.81 5.12 13.27
C PHE A 6 -2.75 5.80 11.90
N GLN A 7 -3.60 6.79 11.66
CA GLN A 7 -3.60 7.56 10.41
C GLN A 7 -2.28 8.33 10.22
N GLN A 8 -1.73 8.90 11.29
CA GLN A 8 -0.42 9.54 11.25
C GLN A 8 0.69 8.53 10.93
N GLN A 9 0.71 7.38 11.60
CA GLN A 9 1.66 6.30 11.32
C GLN A 9 1.60 5.86 9.85
N THR A 10 0.39 5.66 9.32
CA THR A 10 0.18 5.33 7.90
C THR A 10 0.75 6.40 6.98
N SER A 11 0.57 7.69 7.30
CA SER A 11 1.15 8.79 6.53
C SER A 11 2.69 8.76 6.53
N ASP A 12 3.29 8.57 7.70
CA ASP A 12 4.75 8.54 7.86
C ASP A 12 5.37 7.36 7.09
N ILE A 13 4.73 6.19 7.15
CA ILE A 13 5.11 5.00 6.38
C ILE A 13 5.04 5.28 4.88
N LEU A 14 3.97 5.94 4.40
CA LEU A 14 3.85 6.26 2.97
C LEU A 14 4.92 7.24 2.50
N CYS A 15 5.28 8.25 3.30
CA CYS A 15 6.43 9.12 3.01
C CYS A 15 7.71 8.29 2.84
N CYS A 16 8.00 7.39 3.78
CA CYS A 16 9.17 6.50 3.72
C CYS A 16 9.09 5.51 2.56
N PHE A 17 7.90 5.00 2.22
CA PHE A 17 7.67 4.05 1.13
C PHE A 17 8.03 4.66 -0.22
N PHE A 18 7.59 5.90 -0.44
CA PHE A 18 7.83 6.67 -1.66
C PHE A 18 9.17 7.42 -1.68
N GLU A 19 10.02 7.30 -0.64
CA GLU A 19 11.30 8.02 -0.51
C GLU A 19 11.13 9.55 -0.56
N GLU A 20 10.00 10.03 -0.02
CA GLU A 20 9.78 11.46 0.17
C GLU A 20 10.54 11.94 1.41
N GLN A 21 10.69 13.27 1.56
CA GLN A 21 11.34 13.84 2.73
C GLN A 21 10.57 13.45 4.01
N TYR A 22 11.08 12.44 4.70
CA TYR A 22 10.69 12.06 6.05
C TYR A 22 11.65 12.75 7.01
N LEU A 23 11.12 13.67 7.82
CA LEU A 23 11.88 14.23 8.95
C LEU A 23 11.73 13.24 10.10
N GLU A 24 12.77 12.44 10.30
CA GLU A 24 12.90 11.59 11.48
C GLU A 24 12.80 12.49 12.71
N THR A 25 11.75 12.30 13.49
CA THR A 25 11.59 12.99 14.78
C THR A 25 12.19 12.07 15.83
N ASP A 26 13.07 12.59 16.69
CA ASP A 26 13.73 11.90 17.82
C ASP A 26 12.71 11.42 18.89
N SER A 27 11.71 10.64 18.48
CA SER A 27 10.72 10.05 19.37
C SER A 27 11.22 8.66 19.76
N ALA A 28 11.47 8.46 21.05
CA ALA A 28 11.94 7.21 21.63
C ALA A 28 10.83 6.13 21.65
N ASN A 29 10.21 5.86 20.51
CA ASN A 29 9.13 4.88 20.34
C ASN A 29 9.61 3.69 19.52
N ASP A 30 9.02 2.52 19.78
CA ASP A 30 9.23 1.25 19.04
C ASP A 30 8.71 1.28 17.58
N PHE A 31 8.20 2.42 17.10
CA PHE A 31 7.63 2.57 15.77
C PHE A 31 8.66 3.13 14.79
N ASP A 32 9.12 2.28 13.87
CA ASP A 32 10.05 2.65 12.80
C ASP A 32 9.35 2.63 11.43
N PRO A 33 8.93 3.79 10.89
CA PRO A 33 8.26 3.86 9.59
C PRO A 33 9.18 3.51 8.42
N VAL A 34 10.51 3.64 8.56
CA VAL A 34 11.50 3.30 7.53
C VAL A 34 11.61 1.77 7.42
N GLN A 35 11.67 1.07 8.56
CA GLN A 35 11.65 -0.38 8.62
C GLN A 35 10.35 -0.94 8.03
N ILE A 36 9.20 -0.41 8.46
CA ILE A 36 7.89 -0.86 7.97
C ILE A 36 7.76 -0.61 6.47
N ALA A 37 8.14 0.57 5.97
CA ALA A 37 8.14 0.86 4.54
C ALA A 37 9.02 -0.11 3.74
N THR A 38 10.15 -0.53 4.31
CA THR A 38 11.04 -1.53 3.70
C THR A 38 10.37 -2.90 3.61
N GLN A 39 9.69 -3.35 4.66
CA GLN A 39 8.92 -4.59 4.64
C GLN A 39 7.77 -4.54 3.63
N LEU A 40 7.06 -3.41 3.54
CA LEU A 40 6.00 -3.20 2.55
C LEU A 40 6.53 -3.25 1.11
N ARG A 41 7.73 -2.70 0.86
CA ARG A 41 8.41 -2.85 -0.43
C ARG A 41 8.70 -4.32 -0.73
N GLN A 42 9.25 -5.07 0.22
CA GLN A 42 9.52 -6.50 0.04
C GLN A 42 8.23 -7.30 -0.23
N LEU A 43 7.16 -7.01 0.50
CA LEU A 43 5.83 -7.61 0.30
C LEU A 43 5.30 -7.33 -1.10
N GLY A 44 5.44 -6.08 -1.56
CA GLY A 44 5.00 -5.63 -2.87
C GLY A 44 5.89 -6.09 -4.03
N ASP A 45 7.15 -6.46 -3.78
CA ASP A 45 8.12 -6.86 -4.81
C ASP A 45 7.88 -8.29 -5.33
N HIS A 46 7.11 -9.09 -4.61
CA HIS A 46 6.79 -10.47 -4.96
C HIS A 46 5.58 -10.57 -5.90
N TYR A 47 5.75 -10.13 -7.15
CA TYR A 47 4.70 -10.10 -8.18
C TYR A 47 5.18 -10.52 -9.57
N ASP A 48 4.22 -10.90 -10.42
CA ASP A 48 4.43 -11.10 -11.85
C ASP A 48 4.13 -9.80 -12.61
N GLU A 49 5.16 -9.24 -13.24
CA GLU A 49 5.02 -8.03 -14.07
C GLU A 49 4.00 -8.19 -15.20
N THR A 50 3.87 -9.37 -15.79
CA THR A 50 2.92 -9.62 -16.88
C THR A 50 1.47 -9.43 -16.44
N VAL A 51 1.20 -9.56 -15.14
CA VAL A 51 -0.10 -9.35 -14.52
C VAL A 51 -0.29 -7.90 -14.07
N ILE A 52 0.75 -7.26 -13.52
CA ILE A 52 0.68 -5.86 -13.04
C ILE A 52 0.66 -4.85 -14.19
N GLN A 53 1.43 -5.09 -15.25
CA GLN A 53 1.58 -4.15 -16.36
C GLN A 53 0.24 -3.76 -17.02
N PRO A 54 -0.67 -4.69 -17.36
CA PRO A 54 -1.98 -4.35 -17.92
C PRO A 54 -2.84 -3.50 -16.99
N LEU A 55 -2.83 -3.81 -15.68
CA LEU A 55 -3.56 -3.05 -14.67
C LEU A 55 -3.04 -1.61 -14.58
N MET A 56 -1.72 -1.44 -14.54
CA MET A 56 -1.09 -0.12 -14.45
C MET A 56 -1.21 0.70 -15.73
N ARG A 57 -1.27 0.07 -16.92
CA ARG A 57 -1.57 0.77 -18.17
C ARG A 57 -2.96 1.42 -18.14
N ASN A 58 -3.94 0.79 -17.49
CA ASN A 58 -5.27 1.39 -17.35
C ASN A 58 -5.20 2.63 -16.45
N VAL A 59 -4.44 2.57 -15.35
CA VAL A 59 -4.22 3.72 -14.45
C VAL A 59 -3.51 4.87 -15.18
N GLN A 60 -2.48 4.58 -15.98
CA GLN A 60 -1.74 5.58 -16.76
C GLN A 60 -2.62 6.29 -17.80
N LYS A 61 -3.55 5.57 -18.43
CA LYS A 61 -4.46 6.11 -19.44
C LYS A 61 -5.64 6.86 -18.82
N ALA A 62 -5.89 6.70 -17.53
CA ALA A 62 -6.98 7.37 -16.85
C ALA A 62 -6.72 8.89 -16.81
N GLY A 63 -7.78 9.67 -17.02
CA GLY A 63 -7.74 11.11 -16.72
C GLY A 63 -7.42 11.34 -15.24
N ALA A 64 -6.92 12.53 -14.89
CA ALA A 64 -6.53 12.86 -13.53
C ALA A 64 -7.66 12.58 -12.50
N ASP A 65 -8.90 12.93 -12.85
CA ASP A 65 -10.09 12.73 -12.01
C ASP A 65 -10.48 11.26 -11.82
N GLN A 66 -9.96 10.35 -12.66
CA GLN A 66 -10.28 8.92 -12.63
C GLN A 66 -9.13 8.05 -12.13
N ALA A 67 -7.91 8.58 -12.06
CA ALA A 67 -6.72 7.81 -11.69
C ALA A 67 -6.87 7.07 -10.36
N ASN A 68 -7.43 7.73 -9.34
CA ASN A 68 -7.72 7.13 -8.03
C ASN A 68 -8.68 5.93 -8.14
N VAL A 69 -9.79 6.10 -8.89
CA VAL A 69 -10.81 5.06 -9.04
C VAL A 69 -10.24 3.86 -9.81
N VAL A 70 -9.52 4.12 -10.91
CA VAL A 70 -8.93 3.07 -11.73
C VAL A 70 -7.83 2.32 -10.96
N PHE A 71 -7.06 3.02 -10.12
CA PHE A 71 -6.08 2.40 -9.23
C PHE A 71 -6.76 1.46 -8.22
N ILE A 72 -7.81 1.92 -7.53
CA ILE A 72 -8.56 1.08 -6.57
C ILE A 72 -9.13 -0.17 -7.27
N ASN A 73 -9.75 0.00 -8.43
CA ASN A 73 -10.29 -1.13 -9.21
C ASN A 73 -9.20 -2.13 -9.63
N SER A 74 -8.00 -1.62 -9.92
CA SER A 74 -6.85 -2.45 -10.29
C SER A 74 -6.33 -3.25 -9.09
N VAL A 75 -6.26 -2.62 -7.91
CA VAL A 75 -5.96 -3.31 -6.65
C VAL A 75 -7.00 -4.39 -6.34
N ASP A 76 -8.29 -4.08 -6.49
CA ASP A 76 -9.36 -5.04 -6.24
C ASP A 76 -9.32 -6.24 -7.18
N SER A 77 -9.03 -5.98 -8.46
CA SER A 77 -8.90 -7.05 -9.47
C SER A 77 -7.75 -7.99 -9.13
N LEU A 78 -6.59 -7.45 -8.74
CA LEU A 78 -5.44 -8.23 -8.33
C LEU A 78 -5.70 -9.01 -7.03
N CYS A 79 -6.30 -8.35 -6.03
CA CYS A 79 -6.64 -8.97 -4.77
C CYS A 79 -7.58 -10.17 -4.97
N LYS A 80 -8.64 -10.02 -5.77
CA LYS A 80 -9.57 -11.11 -6.09
C LYS A 80 -8.87 -12.30 -6.75
N MET A 81 -7.94 -12.04 -7.66
CA MET A 81 -7.18 -13.08 -8.33
C MET A 81 -6.32 -13.86 -7.32
N TRP A 82 -5.56 -13.17 -6.46
CA TRP A 82 -4.71 -13.83 -5.46
C TRP A 82 -5.50 -14.54 -4.35
N VAL A 83 -6.66 -14.01 -3.94
CA VAL A 83 -7.58 -14.72 -3.05
C VAL A 83 -8.07 -16.02 -3.68
N ALA A 84 -8.37 -16.03 -4.98
CA ALA A 84 -8.79 -17.24 -5.68
C ALA A 84 -7.66 -18.28 -5.81
N GLU A 85 -6.42 -17.82 -6.00
CA GLU A 85 -5.23 -18.69 -6.06
C GLU A 85 -4.83 -19.28 -4.70
N ARG A 86 -5.01 -18.51 -3.62
CA ARG A 86 -4.62 -18.89 -2.25
C ARG A 86 -5.70 -18.50 -1.23
N PRO A 87 -6.84 -19.23 -1.20
CA PRO A 87 -7.97 -18.92 -0.34
C PRO A 87 -7.68 -19.12 1.16
N GLU A 88 -6.61 -19.84 1.51
CA GLU A 88 -6.16 -20.06 2.89
C GLU A 88 -5.54 -18.82 3.54
N ILE A 89 -5.14 -17.83 2.74
CA ILE A 89 -4.58 -16.56 3.22
C ILE A 89 -5.72 -15.53 3.38
N ALA A 90 -5.70 -14.79 4.49
CA ALA A 90 -6.68 -13.74 4.76
C ALA A 90 -6.77 -12.71 3.61
N SER A 91 -8.00 -12.33 3.26
CA SER A 91 -8.28 -11.41 2.14
C SER A 91 -7.60 -10.04 2.32
N GLU A 92 -7.45 -9.60 3.56
CA GLU A 92 -6.80 -8.35 3.96
C GLU A 92 -5.29 -8.40 3.71
N LYS A 93 -4.65 -9.56 3.92
CA LYS A 93 -3.24 -9.76 3.59
C LYS A 93 -3.03 -9.70 2.07
N HIS A 94 -3.93 -10.29 1.30
CA HIS A 94 -3.93 -10.16 -0.17
C HIS A 94 -4.18 -8.73 -0.63
N LEU A 95 -5.11 -8.02 0.00
CA LEU A 95 -5.39 -6.61 -0.30
C LEU A 95 -4.19 -5.72 0.00
N LEU A 96 -3.52 -5.91 1.15
CA LEU A 96 -2.30 -5.20 1.50
C LEU A 96 -1.20 -5.48 0.46
N LYS A 97 -0.96 -6.76 0.14
CA LYS A 97 0.02 -7.16 -0.87
C LYS A 97 -0.29 -6.52 -2.23
N ALA A 98 -1.55 -6.55 -2.67
CA ALA A 98 -1.95 -6.03 -3.98
C ALA A 98 -1.74 -4.52 -4.05
N THR A 99 -2.11 -3.81 -2.98
CA THR A 99 -1.89 -2.36 -2.86
C THR A 99 -0.41 -2.03 -2.95
N MET A 100 0.45 -2.75 -2.23
CA MET A 100 1.89 -2.49 -2.23
C MET A 100 2.54 -2.87 -3.57
N ALA A 101 2.12 -3.95 -4.22
CA ALA A 101 2.66 -4.36 -5.52
C ALA A 101 2.39 -3.33 -6.62
N LEU A 102 1.14 -2.86 -6.74
CA LEU A 102 0.83 -1.80 -7.70
C LEU A 102 1.52 -0.49 -7.35
N SER A 103 1.59 -0.13 -6.05
CA SER A 103 2.25 1.10 -5.60
C SER A 103 3.75 1.08 -5.89
N LEU A 104 4.41 -0.06 -5.67
CA LEU A 104 5.84 -0.24 -5.92
C LEU A 104 6.15 -0.23 -7.42
N TYR A 105 5.35 -0.95 -8.23
CA TYR A 105 5.49 -0.90 -9.67
C TYR A 105 5.32 0.53 -10.19
N MET A 106 4.31 1.25 -9.71
CA MET A 106 4.06 2.64 -10.06
C MET A 106 5.23 3.54 -9.68
N LYS A 107 5.73 3.44 -8.45
CA LYS A 107 6.89 4.22 -7.99
C LYS A 107 8.08 4.05 -8.94
N ARG A 108 8.37 2.82 -9.39
CA ARG A 108 9.52 2.51 -10.26
C ARG A 108 9.33 2.95 -11.71
N ASN A 109 8.12 2.82 -12.25
CA ASN A 109 7.88 2.94 -13.69
C ASN A 109 7.14 4.24 -14.08
N CYS A 110 6.39 4.83 -13.16
CA CYS A 110 5.52 6.00 -13.38
C CYS A 110 5.46 6.90 -12.14
N PRO A 111 6.58 7.48 -11.69
CA PRO A 111 6.65 8.24 -10.44
C PRO A 111 5.62 9.38 -10.38
N ASP A 112 5.32 10.02 -11.52
CA ASP A 112 4.34 11.11 -11.63
C ASP A 112 2.91 10.71 -11.20
N LEU A 113 2.57 9.43 -11.31
CA LEU A 113 1.26 8.92 -10.87
C LEU A 113 1.20 8.74 -9.35
N SER A 114 2.33 8.60 -8.66
CA SER A 114 2.38 8.35 -7.22
C SER A 114 1.70 9.46 -6.43
N VAL A 115 1.89 10.72 -6.85
CA VAL A 115 1.23 11.87 -6.25
C VAL A 115 -0.29 11.83 -6.49
N ARG A 116 -0.72 11.39 -7.68
CA ARG A 116 -2.15 11.39 -8.07
C ARG A 116 -2.96 10.33 -7.36
N VAL A 117 -2.35 9.17 -7.07
CA VAL A 117 -3.05 8.04 -6.46
C VAL A 117 -2.72 7.84 -4.99
N ARG A 118 -1.95 8.76 -4.39
CA ARG A 118 -1.59 8.71 -2.96
C ARG A 118 -2.84 8.62 -2.07
N ASP A 119 -3.85 9.41 -2.38
CA ASP A 119 -5.11 9.42 -1.64
C ASP A 119 -5.83 8.08 -1.74
N ALA A 120 -5.81 7.42 -2.90
CA ALA A 120 -6.36 6.08 -3.05
C ALA A 120 -5.61 5.04 -2.19
N ILE A 121 -4.27 5.10 -2.16
CA ILE A 121 -3.45 4.20 -1.32
C ILE A 121 -3.78 4.45 0.16
N ALA A 122 -3.72 5.69 0.61
CA ALA A 122 -4.04 6.07 1.99
C ALA A 122 -5.46 5.68 2.38
N ASN A 123 -6.44 5.81 1.48
CA ASN A 123 -7.82 5.40 1.69
C ASN A 123 -7.94 3.88 1.89
N ILE A 124 -7.25 3.06 1.09
CA ILE A 124 -7.24 1.60 1.26
C ILE A 124 -6.63 1.24 2.62
N LEU A 125 -5.45 1.79 2.94
CA LEU A 125 -4.75 1.48 4.19
C LEU A 125 -5.55 1.89 5.43
N ASN A 126 -6.12 3.10 5.43
CA ASN A 126 -6.84 3.61 6.60
C ASN A 126 -8.25 3.04 6.74
N ASN A 127 -9.01 2.95 5.65
CA ASN A 127 -10.45 2.66 5.73
C ASN A 127 -10.80 1.19 5.48
N ARG A 128 -9.98 0.46 4.71
CA ARG A 128 -10.22 -0.96 4.41
C ARG A 128 -9.34 -1.90 5.23
N LEU A 129 -8.10 -1.51 5.47
CA LEU A 129 -7.13 -2.33 6.21
C LEU A 129 -6.94 -1.89 7.65
N GLY A 130 -7.32 -0.66 8.03
CA GLY A 130 -7.01 -0.09 9.34
C GLY A 130 -7.46 -0.95 10.51
N SER A 131 -8.71 -1.43 10.48
CA SER A 131 -9.25 -2.33 11.53
C SER A 131 -8.44 -3.63 11.62
N TRP A 132 -8.15 -4.25 10.47
CA TRP A 132 -7.39 -5.50 10.41
C TRP A 132 -5.95 -5.32 10.91
N ILE A 133 -5.26 -4.26 10.50
CA ILE A 133 -3.89 -3.94 10.96
C ILE A 133 -3.87 -3.74 12.48
N MET A 134 -4.83 -2.98 13.02
CA MET A 134 -4.93 -2.78 14.46
C MET A 134 -5.19 -4.10 15.22
N GLN A 135 -5.98 -5.01 14.64
CA GLN A 135 -6.22 -6.34 15.22
C GLN A 135 -4.98 -7.25 15.17
N GLN A 136 -4.09 -7.09 14.19
CA GLN A 136 -2.81 -7.79 14.17
C GLN A 136 -1.85 -7.30 15.27
N GLY A 137 -2.13 -6.17 15.90
CA GLY A 137 -1.25 -5.55 16.90
C GLY A 137 -0.46 -4.34 16.36
N GLY A 138 -0.82 -3.81 15.20
CA GLY A 138 -0.17 -2.65 14.59
C GLY A 138 0.53 -2.98 13.27
N TRP A 139 1.21 -1.97 12.73
CA TRP A 139 1.90 -2.07 11.44
C TRP A 139 3.03 -3.11 11.49
N GLU A 140 3.80 -3.11 12.57
CA GLU A 140 4.95 -3.99 12.81
C GLU A 140 4.55 -5.47 12.69
N GLN A 141 3.36 -5.83 13.20
CA GLN A 141 2.85 -7.19 13.13
C GLN A 141 2.20 -7.50 11.78
N ALA A 142 1.45 -6.55 11.23
CA ALA A 142 0.79 -6.71 9.93
C ALA A 142 1.78 -6.87 8.76
N THR A 143 2.99 -6.32 8.88
CA THR A 143 4.05 -6.39 7.85
C THR A 143 5.14 -7.40 8.16
N SER A 144 5.05 -8.14 9.27
CA SER A 144 5.95 -9.25 9.56
C SER A 144 5.78 -10.35 8.48
N ILE A 145 6.91 -10.75 7.88
CA ILE A 145 6.99 -11.74 6.79
C ILE A 145 7.44 -13.07 7.37
#